data_AF-A0A1Q8S2I6-F1
#
_entry.id   AF-A0A1Q8S2I6-F1
#
_cell.length_a   1.000
_cell.length_b   1.000
_cell.length_c   1.000
_cell.angle_alpha   90.00
_cell.angle_beta   90.00
_cell.angle_gamma   90.00
#
_symmetry.space_group_name_H-M   'P 1'
#
loop_
_entity.id
_entity.type
_entity.pdbx_description
1 polymer ?
#
loop_
_entity_poly.entity_id
_entity_poly.type
_entity_poly.pdbx_seq_one_letter_code
_entity_poly.pdbx_strand_id
1 'polypeptide(L)'
;MAPDRELQKFPKGERCEFCGSRKWYLENGLRYCAKEGHQLQGYVEFDLGDEDFGQKGKVARKEKQVKERIKRVLTGQAARDLYLECLQLILREQVNWLITVKGHKVELETVVRDLWDLRTRGGAATVIENDSASDGELTLFSSQLDLSQDEQPNSRFKRAQSWSTEHGSEWPAPRLMDTLGLCFLGCMLLRMPTRIGDLARWARAGHIPYKQAVGIIPSSHVAHLLISLQYRQLPKEMRDRLPSWYTIPLKSAYLAAFDHGELHASALNLALSYHLNYSMVFPPLNDVLMTMQYVWELGLPIETISIVRRIPPIANLAYEFPLEKTRIKLIHQPEILLVATLVLATIHCYPFEDSEHPPQDENAFQTPKLDWAEWQKIMAPALVHESMASTNDYTNLTATQITSMSPSELDDYFTHLSLLTEAQSEDTLLARYFPVDEQPPKPTMSETPDDETVERLRTIQVRAVSFADGDTQGIQEGRSMKRSKYYCYKSEKDLPPAGKDFFKLAARLSGLSVPMLVRAVNMLEGHIMLWQREQKKANNERRERSMSEKRERSVTDMEMDGQDVEPTTVE
;
A
#
# COMPACT_ATOMS: atom_id res chain seq x y z
N MET A 1 72.07 1.36 -51.88
CA MET A 1 70.71 1.81 -51.53
C MET A 1 69.75 0.73 -52.01
N ALA A 2 69.04 0.06 -51.11
CA ALA A 2 68.05 -0.95 -51.48
C ALA A 2 66.80 -0.26 -52.07
N PRO A 3 66.13 -0.84 -53.07
CA PRO A 3 64.90 -0.27 -53.61
C PRO A 3 63.83 -0.20 -52.51
N ASP A 4 63.05 0.88 -52.49
CA ASP A 4 61.89 1.01 -51.59
C ASP A 4 60.86 -0.06 -51.96
N ARG A 5 60.70 -1.06 -51.07
CA ARG A 5 59.77 -2.17 -51.25
C ARG A 5 58.41 -1.79 -50.66
N GLU A 6 57.35 -1.92 -51.46
CA GLU A 6 55.98 -1.71 -50.98
C GLU A 6 55.55 -2.84 -50.02
N LEU A 7 55.36 -2.49 -48.74
CA LEU A 7 54.99 -3.45 -47.70
C LEU A 7 53.46 -3.47 -47.50
N GLN A 8 52.84 -4.61 -47.79
CA GLN A 8 51.42 -4.87 -47.54
C GLN A 8 51.21 -5.64 -46.24
N LYS A 9 50.03 -5.51 -45.61
CA LYS A 9 49.67 -6.23 -44.37
C LYS A 9 49.00 -7.56 -44.71
N PHE A 10 49.21 -8.58 -43.87
CA PHE A 10 48.47 -9.84 -43.98
C PHE A 10 46.99 -9.68 -43.59
N PRO A 11 46.09 -10.54 -44.11
CA PRO A 11 44.71 -10.66 -43.64
C PRO A 11 44.61 -10.92 -42.13
N LYS A 12 43.49 -10.56 -41.52
CA LYS A 12 43.28 -10.73 -40.07
C LYS A 12 43.37 -12.21 -39.68
N GLY A 13 44.44 -12.59 -38.99
CA GLY A 13 44.67 -13.94 -38.47
C GLY A 13 45.90 -14.64 -39.08
N GLU A 14 46.33 -14.22 -40.27
CA GLU A 14 47.47 -14.80 -40.97
C GLU A 14 48.78 -14.09 -40.64
N ARG A 15 49.87 -14.85 -40.57
CA ARG A 15 51.24 -14.37 -40.36
C ARG A 15 52.20 -15.30 -41.09
N CYS A 16 53.41 -14.82 -41.38
CA CYS A 16 54.46 -15.70 -41.90
C CYS A 16 54.75 -16.84 -40.91
N GLU A 17 54.72 -18.08 -41.40
CA GLU A 17 54.89 -19.30 -40.58
C GLU A 17 56.27 -19.39 -39.92
N PHE A 18 57.31 -18.85 -40.57
CA PHE A 18 58.69 -18.97 -40.12
C PHE A 18 59.16 -17.83 -39.20
N CYS A 19 58.72 -16.58 -39.45
CA CYS A 19 59.21 -15.39 -38.71
C CYS A 19 58.11 -14.59 -38.00
N GLY A 20 56.84 -15.00 -38.14
CA GLY A 20 55.69 -14.34 -37.51
C GLY A 20 55.41 -12.91 -38.01
N SER A 21 56.04 -12.46 -39.10
CA SER A 21 55.82 -11.12 -39.64
C SER A 21 54.39 -10.94 -40.13
N ARG A 22 53.84 -9.74 -39.87
CA ARG A 22 52.49 -9.30 -40.27
C ARG A 22 52.50 -8.42 -41.51
N LYS A 23 53.65 -8.29 -42.16
CA LYS A 23 53.84 -7.53 -43.39
C LYS A 23 54.59 -8.37 -44.43
N TRP A 24 54.28 -8.19 -45.70
CA TRP A 24 54.86 -8.91 -46.83
C TRP A 24 55.04 -7.96 -48.03
N TYR A 25 55.88 -8.33 -48.99
CA TYR A 25 56.08 -7.61 -50.26
C TYR A 25 56.09 -8.57 -51.44
N LEU A 26 55.85 -8.06 -52.65
CA LEU A 26 55.95 -8.80 -53.90
C LEU A 26 57.32 -8.56 -54.54
N GLU A 27 57.96 -9.63 -55.00
CA GLU A 27 59.12 -9.56 -55.87
C GLU A 27 58.95 -10.70 -56.89
N ASN A 28 58.88 -10.37 -58.18
CA ASN A 28 58.73 -11.35 -59.28
C ASN A 28 57.52 -12.32 -59.14
N GLY A 29 56.33 -11.82 -58.79
CA GLY A 29 55.10 -12.62 -58.67
C GLY A 29 55.05 -13.56 -57.46
N LEU A 30 56.03 -13.46 -56.55
CA LEU A 30 56.11 -14.25 -55.33
C LEU A 30 56.02 -13.34 -54.10
N ARG A 31 55.32 -13.81 -53.06
CA ARG A 31 55.18 -13.07 -51.80
C ARG A 31 56.33 -13.41 -50.85
N TYR A 32 56.97 -12.38 -50.34
CA TYR A 32 58.04 -12.48 -49.36
C TYR A 32 57.66 -11.79 -48.06
N CYS A 33 58.11 -12.35 -46.94
CA CYS A 33 57.89 -11.74 -45.63
C CYS A 33 58.80 -10.51 -45.44
N ALA A 34 58.29 -9.45 -44.80
CA ALA A 34 58.99 -8.16 -44.72
C ALA A 34 60.25 -8.17 -43.83
N LYS A 35 60.33 -9.07 -42.84
CA LYS A 35 61.42 -9.10 -41.86
C LYS A 35 62.67 -9.83 -42.38
N GLU A 36 62.48 -11.04 -42.91
CA GLU A 36 63.58 -11.97 -43.21
C GLU A 36 63.53 -12.51 -44.64
N GLY A 37 62.54 -12.09 -45.46
CA GLY A 37 62.46 -12.48 -46.87
C GLY A 37 62.08 -13.95 -47.10
N HIS A 38 61.36 -14.60 -46.18
CA HIS A 38 60.82 -15.94 -46.40
C HIS A 38 59.77 -15.94 -47.50
N GLN A 39 59.92 -16.82 -48.49
CA GLN A 39 58.94 -17.04 -49.54
C GLN A 39 57.71 -17.75 -48.98
N LEU A 40 56.52 -17.18 -49.20
CA LEU A 40 55.26 -17.75 -48.76
C LEU A 40 54.72 -18.66 -49.88
N GLN A 41 54.57 -19.94 -49.60
CA GLN A 41 54.00 -20.92 -50.54
C GLN A 41 52.47 -20.88 -50.51
N GLY A 42 51.82 -21.12 -51.65
CA GLY A 42 50.35 -21.21 -51.74
C GLY A 42 49.61 -19.94 -52.17
N TYR A 43 50.32 -18.85 -52.48
CA TYR A 43 49.73 -17.69 -53.15
C TYR A 43 49.78 -17.87 -54.66
N VAL A 44 48.63 -17.79 -55.32
CA VAL A 44 48.51 -17.65 -56.78
C VAL A 44 48.04 -16.23 -57.04
N GLU A 45 48.82 -15.46 -57.77
CA GLU A 45 48.40 -14.16 -58.26
C GLU A 45 47.33 -14.41 -59.34
N PHE A 46 46.09 -14.07 -59.02
CA PHE A 46 45.06 -13.95 -60.04
C PHE A 46 45.29 -12.62 -60.73
N ASP A 47 46.05 -12.66 -61.82
CA ASP A 47 46.15 -11.55 -62.76
C ASP A 47 44.80 -11.45 -63.47
N LEU A 48 43.92 -10.60 -62.94
CA LEU A 48 42.75 -10.16 -63.69
C LEU A 48 43.29 -9.25 -64.78
N GLY A 49 43.57 -9.82 -65.95
CA GLY A 49 44.08 -9.09 -67.10
C GLY A 49 43.30 -7.80 -67.32
N ASP A 50 43.99 -6.67 -67.17
CA ASP A 50 43.42 -5.33 -67.22
C ASP A 50 43.14 -4.84 -68.66
N GLU A 51 43.16 -5.73 -69.65
CA GLU A 51 42.82 -5.43 -71.04
C GLU A 51 41.60 -6.26 -71.44
N ASP A 52 40.50 -5.58 -71.79
CA ASP A 52 39.19 -6.11 -72.24
C ASP A 52 38.07 -6.36 -71.21
N PHE A 53 37.93 -5.53 -70.18
CA PHE A 53 36.65 -5.42 -69.42
C PHE A 53 35.95 -4.08 -69.64
N GLY A 54 35.52 -3.85 -70.88
CA GLY A 54 34.54 -2.83 -71.26
C GLY A 54 33.12 -3.15 -70.79
N GLN A 55 32.90 -3.34 -69.49
CA GLN A 55 31.62 -3.12 -68.80
C GLN A 55 31.82 -3.39 -67.30
N LYS A 56 31.93 -2.32 -66.51
CA LYS A 56 31.75 -2.41 -65.05
C LYS A 56 30.31 -2.82 -64.78
N GLY A 57 30.07 -4.12 -64.64
CA GLY A 57 28.81 -4.62 -64.09
C GLY A 57 28.59 -3.94 -62.74
N LYS A 58 27.49 -3.19 -62.60
CA LYS A 58 27.11 -2.58 -61.32
C LYS A 58 26.98 -3.73 -60.31
N VAL A 59 27.90 -3.79 -59.36
CA VAL A 59 27.76 -4.68 -58.20
C VAL A 59 26.52 -4.18 -57.44
N ALA A 60 25.39 -4.83 -57.69
CA ALA A 60 24.15 -4.57 -56.98
C ALA A 60 24.29 -5.14 -55.58
N ARG A 61 24.94 -4.39 -54.69
CA ARG A 61 24.85 -4.64 -53.26
C ARG A 61 23.39 -4.40 -52.90
N LYS A 62 22.63 -5.49 -52.72
CA LYS A 62 21.23 -5.43 -52.30
C LYS A 62 21.19 -4.59 -51.03
N GLU A 63 20.63 -3.38 -51.12
CA GLU A 63 20.47 -2.52 -49.95
C GLU A 63 19.74 -3.34 -48.91
N LYS A 64 20.37 -3.48 -47.74
CA LYS A 64 19.75 -4.11 -46.60
C LYS A 64 18.56 -3.23 -46.27
N GLN A 65 17.36 -3.67 -46.67
CA GLN A 65 16.11 -3.00 -46.28
C GLN A 65 16.21 -2.76 -44.79
N VAL A 66 16.30 -1.49 -44.40
CA VAL A 66 16.23 -1.08 -43.01
C VAL A 66 14.79 -1.39 -42.61
N LYS A 67 14.55 -2.64 -42.20
CA LYS A 67 13.32 -2.97 -41.50
C LYS A 67 13.31 -2.03 -40.31
N GLU A 68 12.38 -1.08 -40.31
CA GLU A 68 12.10 -0.26 -39.14
C GLU A 68 11.93 -1.24 -37.98
N ARG A 69 12.93 -1.27 -37.10
CA ARG A 69 12.81 -1.99 -35.85
C ARG A 69 11.87 -1.14 -35.02
N ILE A 70 10.57 -1.33 -35.19
CA ILE A 70 9.58 -0.83 -34.25
C ILE A 70 10.04 -1.35 -32.89
N LYS A 71 10.57 -0.45 -32.06
CA LYS A 71 11.01 -0.82 -30.71
C LYS A 71 9.77 -1.35 -30.03
N ARG A 72 9.72 -2.66 -29.80
CA ARG A 72 8.55 -3.31 -29.20
C ARG A 72 8.23 -2.70 -27.85
N VAL A 73 9.25 -2.25 -27.11
CA VAL A 73 9.15 -1.63 -25.80
C VAL A 73 9.42 -0.13 -25.92
N LEU A 74 8.50 0.70 -25.40
CA LEU A 74 8.65 2.15 -25.34
C LEU A 74 9.71 2.54 -24.30
N THR A 75 10.33 3.71 -24.43
CA THR A 75 11.33 4.22 -23.47
C THR A 75 11.09 5.70 -23.20
N GLY A 76 11.49 6.18 -22.01
CA GLY A 76 11.34 7.59 -21.64
C GLY A 76 9.88 7.98 -21.42
N GLN A 77 9.50 9.18 -21.87
CA GLN A 77 8.18 9.76 -21.61
C GLN A 77 7.02 8.93 -22.18
N ALA A 78 7.15 8.42 -23.40
CA ALA A 78 6.11 7.58 -24.01
C ALA A 78 5.81 6.30 -23.21
N ALA A 79 6.80 5.76 -22.49
CA ALA A 79 6.57 4.64 -21.58
C ALA A 79 5.87 5.06 -20.29
N ARG A 80 6.13 6.29 -19.82
CA ARG A 80 5.43 6.87 -18.66
C ARG A 80 3.97 7.14 -18.98
N ASP A 81 3.69 7.74 -20.13
CA ASP A 81 2.32 8.05 -20.57
C ASP A 81 1.52 6.75 -20.72
N LEU A 82 2.11 5.74 -21.38
CA LEU A 82 1.51 4.41 -21.47
C LEU A 82 1.23 3.82 -20.08
N TYR A 83 2.15 3.95 -19.13
CA TYR A 83 1.94 3.48 -17.75
C TYR A 83 0.79 4.20 -17.05
N LEU A 84 0.65 5.51 -17.26
CA LEU A 84 -0.47 6.28 -16.71
C LEU A 84 -1.80 5.87 -17.34
N GLU A 85 -1.85 5.63 -18.65
CA GLU A 85 -3.03 5.07 -19.33
C GLU A 85 -3.41 3.70 -18.75
N CYS A 86 -2.41 2.84 -18.48
CA CYS A 86 -2.62 1.55 -17.83
C CYS A 86 -3.29 1.72 -16.45
N LEU A 87 -2.75 2.60 -15.60
CA LEU A 87 -3.31 2.88 -14.28
C LEU A 87 -4.69 3.53 -14.34
N GLN A 88 -4.94 4.39 -15.32
CA GLN A 88 -6.23 5.04 -15.52
C GLN A 88 -7.32 4.03 -15.88
N LEU A 89 -7.04 3.08 -16.77
CA LEU A 89 -7.97 1.99 -17.09
C LEU A 89 -8.30 1.16 -15.86
N ILE A 90 -7.28 0.84 -15.07
CA ILE A 90 -7.43 0.12 -13.80
C ILE A 90 -8.34 0.88 -12.83
N LEU A 91 -8.05 2.17 -12.60
CA LEU A 91 -8.81 3.00 -11.68
C LEU A 91 -10.27 3.12 -12.12
N ARG A 92 -10.52 3.25 -13.42
CA ARG A 92 -11.86 3.30 -13.99
C ARG A 92 -12.65 2.03 -13.70
N GLU A 93 -12.06 0.86 -13.89
CA GLU A 93 -12.71 -0.42 -13.58
C GLU A 93 -12.97 -0.59 -12.08
N GLN A 94 -12.02 -0.16 -11.23
CA GLN A 94 -12.19 -0.18 -9.77
C GLN A 94 -13.39 0.68 -9.34
N VAL A 95 -13.51 1.89 -9.86
CA VAL A 95 -14.62 2.79 -9.56
C VAL A 95 -15.94 2.28 -10.14
N ASN A 96 -15.92 1.76 -11.37
CA ASN A 96 -17.11 1.16 -11.99
C ASN A 96 -17.64 -0.01 -11.17
N TRP A 97 -16.75 -0.87 -10.65
CA TRP A 97 -17.12 -1.96 -9.76
C TRP A 97 -17.74 -1.45 -8.45
N LEU A 98 -17.17 -0.40 -7.85
CA LEU A 98 -17.73 0.22 -6.64
C LEU A 98 -19.15 0.80 -6.88
N ILE A 99 -19.42 1.34 -8.07
CA ILE A 99 -20.73 1.89 -8.40
C ILE A 99 -21.73 0.77 -8.73
N THR A 100 -21.36 -0.16 -9.61
CA THR A 100 -22.27 -1.19 -10.15
C THR A 100 -22.53 -2.34 -9.18
N VAL A 101 -21.49 -2.83 -8.50
CA VAL A 101 -21.58 -4.00 -7.61
C VAL A 101 -21.85 -3.59 -6.18
N LYS A 102 -21.16 -2.55 -5.67
CA LYS A 102 -21.37 -2.06 -4.28
C LYS A 102 -22.47 -1.02 -4.15
N GLY A 103 -23.01 -0.50 -5.25
CA GLY A 103 -24.08 0.50 -5.22
C GLY A 103 -23.62 1.86 -4.67
N HIS A 104 -22.34 2.21 -4.78
CA HIS A 104 -21.88 3.55 -4.43
C HIS A 104 -22.47 4.62 -5.35
N LYS A 105 -22.50 5.87 -4.89
CA LYS A 105 -23.03 7.00 -5.65
C LYS A 105 -22.22 7.20 -6.94
N VAL A 106 -22.91 7.53 -8.04
CA VAL A 106 -22.30 7.80 -9.35
C VAL A 106 -21.33 9.00 -9.30
N GLU A 107 -21.56 9.94 -8.38
CA GLU A 107 -20.65 11.08 -8.11
C GLU A 107 -19.22 10.65 -7.74
N LEU A 108 -19.02 9.40 -7.29
CA LEU A 108 -17.69 8.86 -7.00
C LEU A 108 -16.80 8.88 -8.23
N GLU A 109 -17.35 8.58 -9.42
CA GLU A 109 -16.58 8.61 -10.66
C GLU A 109 -16.06 10.01 -10.97
N THR A 110 -16.90 11.03 -10.80
CA THR A 110 -16.50 12.42 -11.06
C THR A 110 -15.43 12.87 -10.08
N VAL A 111 -15.60 12.57 -8.78
CA VAL A 111 -14.63 12.97 -7.74
C VAL A 111 -13.28 12.27 -7.94
N VAL A 112 -13.27 10.96 -8.21
CA VAL A 112 -12.02 10.22 -8.41
C VAL A 112 -11.32 10.64 -9.70
N ARG A 113 -12.08 10.95 -10.77
CA ARG A 113 -11.55 11.51 -12.01
C ARG A 113 -10.88 12.86 -11.78
N ASP A 114 -11.52 13.76 -11.04
CA ASP A 114 -10.97 15.08 -10.74
C ASP A 114 -9.70 14.98 -9.86
N LEU A 115 -9.68 14.07 -8.89
CA LEU A 115 -8.48 13.75 -8.11
C LEU A 115 -7.36 13.21 -9.01
N TRP A 116 -7.66 12.27 -9.91
CA TRP A 116 -6.68 11.71 -10.85
C TRP A 116 -6.11 12.77 -11.81
N ASP A 117 -6.97 13.67 -12.30
CA ASP A 117 -6.55 14.79 -13.13
C ASP A 117 -5.60 15.73 -12.36
N LEU A 118 -5.95 16.12 -11.13
CA LEU A 118 -5.06 16.88 -10.25
C LEU A 118 -3.72 16.15 -10.01
N ARG A 119 -3.74 14.83 -9.86
CA ARG A 119 -2.53 14.02 -9.64
C ARG A 119 -1.61 14.01 -10.86
N THR A 120 -2.16 14.00 -12.07
CA THR A 120 -1.45 13.83 -13.34
C THR A 120 -1.01 15.15 -13.98
N ARG A 121 -1.68 16.27 -13.68
CA ARG A 121 -1.31 17.62 -14.16
C ARG A 121 0.16 18.00 -13.94
N GLY A 122 0.74 17.64 -12.79
CA GLY A 122 2.16 17.90 -12.50
C GLY A 122 3.15 17.12 -13.38
N GLY A 123 2.71 15.98 -13.95
CA GLY A 123 3.51 15.17 -14.87
C GLY A 123 3.44 15.64 -16.32
N ALA A 124 2.42 16.43 -16.70
CA ALA A 124 2.28 16.96 -18.04
C ALA A 124 3.21 18.16 -18.32
N ALA A 125 3.68 18.86 -17.29
CA ALA A 125 4.58 20.01 -17.47
C ALA A 125 5.99 19.62 -17.98
N THR A 126 6.42 18.36 -17.83
CA THR A 126 7.67 17.85 -18.44
C THR A 126 7.58 17.67 -19.96
N VAL A 127 6.40 17.87 -20.56
CA VAL A 127 6.16 17.71 -22.00
C VAL A 127 6.76 18.87 -22.82
N ILE A 128 7.02 20.04 -22.21
CA ILE A 128 7.30 21.27 -22.97
C ILE A 128 8.76 21.40 -23.44
N GLU A 129 9.73 20.64 -22.93
CA GLU A 129 11.16 20.84 -23.29
C GLU A 129 11.79 19.77 -24.22
N ASN A 130 11.11 18.68 -24.55
CA ASN A 130 11.72 17.58 -25.34
C ASN A 130 11.26 17.46 -26.80
N ASP A 131 10.54 18.45 -27.33
CA ASP A 131 10.14 18.50 -28.76
C ASP A 131 11.29 18.89 -29.71
N SER A 132 12.53 19.00 -29.21
CA SER A 132 13.71 19.02 -30.08
C SER A 132 14.09 17.59 -30.44
N ALA A 133 13.49 17.09 -31.52
CA ALA A 133 13.98 15.96 -32.27
C ALA A 133 15.45 16.20 -32.69
N SER A 134 16.41 15.71 -31.90
CA SER A 134 17.78 15.49 -32.39
C SER A 134 18.00 13.99 -32.52
N ASP A 135 18.12 13.58 -33.78
CA ASP A 135 18.62 12.29 -34.22
C ASP A 135 19.89 11.86 -33.48
N GLY A 136 20.08 10.55 -33.46
CA GLY A 136 20.98 9.86 -32.56
C GLY A 136 22.43 10.33 -32.56
N GLU A 137 22.94 10.58 -31.36
CA GLU A 137 24.35 10.41 -31.06
C GLU A 137 24.52 9.22 -30.10
N LEU A 138 25.20 8.20 -30.60
CA LEU A 138 25.61 7.02 -29.84
C LEU A 138 26.58 7.48 -28.74
N THR A 139 26.10 7.63 -27.50
CA THR A 139 26.98 7.78 -26.34
C THR A 139 27.68 6.44 -26.10
N LEU A 140 28.83 6.29 -26.74
CA LEU A 140 29.80 5.25 -26.45
C LEU A 140 30.16 5.32 -24.96
N PHE A 141 30.01 4.18 -24.30
CA PHE A 141 30.56 3.85 -23.00
C PHE A 141 31.96 4.49 -22.82
N SER A 142 32.04 5.55 -22.02
CA SER A 142 33.32 6.07 -21.51
C SER A 142 33.35 5.82 -20.01
N SER A 143 34.16 4.84 -19.63
CA SER A 143 34.48 4.48 -18.26
C SER A 143 35.47 5.51 -17.68
N GLN A 144 34.96 6.64 -17.20
CA GLN A 144 35.64 7.49 -16.22
C GLN A 144 34.63 7.82 -15.12
N LEU A 145 34.83 7.19 -13.96
CA LEU A 145 34.13 7.47 -12.73
C LEU A 145 34.57 8.85 -12.23
N ASP A 146 33.74 9.86 -12.46
CA ASP A 146 33.85 11.15 -11.78
C ASP A 146 33.22 11.01 -10.39
N LEU A 147 34.08 10.86 -9.39
CA LEU A 147 33.74 10.91 -7.96
C LEU A 147 33.57 12.38 -7.54
N SER A 148 32.48 13.01 -7.96
CA SER A 148 31.96 14.23 -7.32
C SER A 148 30.51 14.47 -7.69
N GLN A 149 29.62 13.65 -7.13
CA GLN A 149 28.25 14.10 -6.87
C GLN A 149 28.01 13.90 -5.38
N ASP A 150 27.82 15.03 -4.69
CA ASP A 150 27.23 15.09 -3.36
C ASP A 150 26.08 14.10 -3.29
N GLU A 151 26.19 13.14 -2.37
CA GLU A 151 25.08 12.27 -2.03
C GLU A 151 23.93 13.13 -1.52
N GLN A 152 22.96 13.43 -2.39
CA GLN A 152 21.67 13.91 -1.94
C GLN A 152 21.00 12.79 -1.13
N PRO A 153 20.73 12.99 0.17
CA PRO A 153 20.10 11.96 0.97
C PRO A 153 18.65 11.79 0.52
N ASN A 154 18.37 10.68 -0.16
CA ASN A 154 17.13 9.91 -0.06
C ASN A 154 15.79 10.66 -0.27
N SER A 155 15.41 10.84 -1.54
CA SER A 155 14.03 11.15 -1.97
C SER A 155 12.98 10.08 -1.54
N ARG A 156 13.42 8.85 -1.23
CA ARG A 156 12.54 7.69 -0.91
C ARG A 156 11.75 7.78 0.41
N PHE A 157 12.03 8.75 1.28
CA PHE A 157 11.42 8.84 2.63
C PHE A 157 10.54 10.07 2.89
N LYS A 158 10.32 10.93 1.88
CA LYS A 158 9.35 12.03 2.03
C LYS A 158 7.93 11.46 1.86
N ARG A 159 7.17 11.44 2.96
CA ARG A 159 5.75 10.98 2.96
C ARG A 159 4.88 11.81 2.03
N ALA A 160 5.19 13.10 1.94
CA ALA A 160 4.50 14.04 1.07
C ALA A 160 5.40 14.36 -0.13
N GLN A 161 4.86 14.10 -1.32
CA GLN A 161 5.53 14.30 -2.60
C GLN A 161 5.07 15.60 -3.26
N SER A 162 6.01 16.43 -3.70
CA SER A 162 5.76 17.56 -4.59
C SER A 162 5.57 17.07 -6.02
N TRP A 163 4.57 17.61 -6.71
CA TRP A 163 4.27 17.32 -8.12
C TRP A 163 4.66 18.47 -9.05
N SER A 164 5.25 19.54 -8.51
CA SER A 164 5.79 20.67 -9.27
C SER A 164 7.12 20.32 -9.93
N THR A 165 7.27 20.70 -11.21
CA THR A 165 8.50 20.54 -12.00
C THR A 165 9.58 21.58 -11.63
N GLU A 166 9.22 22.60 -10.86
CA GLU A 166 10.02 23.81 -10.57
C GLU A 166 11.33 23.56 -9.80
N HIS A 167 11.55 22.37 -9.25
CA HIS A 167 12.71 22.06 -8.41
C HIS A 167 13.68 21.04 -9.02
N GLY A 168 13.58 20.76 -10.33
CA GLY A 168 14.47 19.80 -11.00
C GLY A 168 14.35 18.35 -10.49
N SER A 169 13.37 18.08 -9.63
CA SER A 169 13.04 16.73 -9.16
C SER A 169 12.18 16.03 -10.21
N GLU A 170 12.55 14.80 -10.56
CA GLU A 170 11.73 13.94 -11.41
C GLU A 170 10.33 13.78 -10.79
N TRP A 171 9.29 13.98 -11.60
CA TRP A 171 7.91 13.80 -11.16
C TRP A 171 7.68 12.34 -10.71
N PRO A 172 7.22 12.09 -9.47
CA PRO A 172 7.07 10.73 -8.98
C PRO A 172 5.86 10.06 -9.64
N ALA A 173 6.08 8.95 -10.33
CA ALA A 173 5.02 8.16 -10.93
C ALA A 173 4.05 7.60 -9.86
N PRO A 174 2.72 7.65 -10.06
CA PRO A 174 1.73 7.03 -9.17
C PRO A 174 1.98 5.53 -9.08
N ARG A 175 1.76 4.95 -7.90
CA ARG A 175 1.85 3.50 -7.70
C ARG A 175 0.46 2.88 -7.89
N LEU A 176 0.42 1.57 -8.13
CA LEU A 176 -0.85 0.85 -8.21
C LEU A 176 -1.64 0.92 -6.90
N MET A 177 -0.98 0.89 -5.74
CA MET A 177 -1.66 1.07 -4.44
C MET A 177 -2.35 2.42 -4.31
N ASP A 178 -1.83 3.44 -5.00
CA ASP A 178 -2.39 4.77 -4.96
C ASP A 178 -3.76 4.81 -5.68
N THR A 179 -4.09 3.86 -6.57
CA THR A 179 -5.44 3.79 -7.18
C THR A 179 -6.52 3.43 -6.14
N LEU A 180 -6.23 2.47 -5.25
CA LEU A 180 -7.11 2.15 -4.13
C LEU A 180 -7.16 3.30 -3.11
N GLY A 181 -6.03 3.96 -2.87
CA GLY A 181 -5.96 5.16 -2.04
C GLY A 181 -6.85 6.30 -2.58
N LEU A 182 -6.86 6.52 -3.90
CA LEU A 182 -7.73 7.50 -4.55
C LEU A 182 -9.21 7.13 -4.43
N CYS A 183 -9.56 5.85 -4.57
CA CYS A 183 -10.93 5.38 -4.33
C CYS A 183 -11.37 5.69 -2.90
N PHE A 184 -10.52 5.41 -1.90
CA PHE A 184 -10.79 5.75 -0.51
C PHE A 184 -10.96 7.26 -0.28
N LEU A 185 -10.03 8.07 -0.79
CA LEU A 185 -10.11 9.53 -0.66
C LEU A 185 -11.36 10.11 -1.33
N GLY A 186 -11.77 9.57 -2.48
CA GLY A 186 -13.01 9.92 -3.15
C GLY A 186 -14.25 9.56 -2.32
N CYS A 187 -14.28 8.37 -1.72
CA CYS A 187 -15.35 7.97 -0.81
C CYS A 187 -15.44 8.89 0.42
N MET A 188 -14.29 9.27 0.98
CA MET A 188 -14.23 10.17 2.12
C MET A 188 -14.72 11.59 1.78
N LEU A 189 -14.40 12.12 0.59
CA LEU A 189 -14.93 13.41 0.12
C LEU A 189 -16.47 13.39 0.02
N LEU A 190 -17.03 12.26 -0.43
CA LEU A 190 -18.48 12.04 -0.49
C LEU A 190 -19.10 11.62 0.84
N ARG A 191 -18.32 11.58 1.93
CA ARG A 191 -18.72 11.15 3.28
C ARG A 191 -19.32 9.73 3.32
N MET A 192 -18.94 8.87 2.38
CA MET A 192 -19.38 7.47 2.34
C MET A 192 -18.62 6.63 3.39
N PRO A 193 -19.30 5.74 4.12
CA PRO A 193 -18.69 4.93 5.18
C PRO A 193 -17.99 3.70 4.60
N THR A 194 -16.94 3.90 3.83
CA THR A 194 -16.09 2.82 3.29
C THR A 194 -14.80 2.73 4.09
N ARG A 195 -14.47 1.55 4.62
CA ARG A 195 -13.23 1.34 5.38
C ARG A 195 -12.08 0.96 4.45
N ILE A 196 -10.85 1.35 4.80
CA ILE A 196 -9.65 0.89 4.08
C ILE A 196 -9.53 -0.64 4.21
N GLY A 197 -9.92 -1.20 5.36
CA GLY A 197 -9.99 -2.65 5.53
C GLY A 197 -10.94 -3.37 4.57
N ASP A 198 -12.06 -2.74 4.17
CA ASP A 198 -12.97 -3.32 3.17
C ASP A 198 -12.35 -3.32 1.78
N LEU A 199 -11.72 -2.21 1.39
CA LEU A 199 -10.98 -2.13 0.12
C LEU A 199 -9.84 -3.17 0.08
N ALA A 200 -9.13 -3.35 1.20
CA ALA A 200 -8.09 -4.37 1.33
C ALA A 200 -8.67 -5.79 1.20
N ARG A 201 -9.81 -6.06 1.85
CA ARG A 201 -10.52 -7.35 1.77
C ARG A 201 -10.98 -7.65 0.36
N TRP A 202 -11.64 -6.69 -0.30
CA TRP A 202 -12.10 -6.85 -1.68
C TRP A 202 -10.93 -7.06 -2.64
N ALA A 203 -9.81 -6.37 -2.42
CA ALA A 203 -8.60 -6.54 -3.22
C ALA A 203 -7.95 -7.90 -2.99
N ARG A 204 -7.91 -8.39 -1.74
CA ARG A 204 -7.38 -9.72 -1.38
C ARG A 204 -8.22 -10.84 -1.99
N ALA A 205 -9.55 -10.73 -1.89
CA ALA A 205 -10.50 -11.70 -2.43
C ALA A 205 -10.61 -11.63 -3.97
N GLY A 206 -10.06 -10.60 -4.61
CA GLY A 206 -10.13 -10.41 -6.06
C GLY A 206 -11.50 -9.95 -6.56
N HIS A 207 -12.37 -9.41 -5.69
CA HIS A 207 -13.66 -8.86 -6.09
C HIS A 207 -13.51 -7.51 -6.78
N ILE A 208 -12.75 -6.60 -6.15
CA ILE A 208 -12.35 -5.36 -6.81
C ILE A 208 -11.17 -5.69 -7.74
N PRO A 209 -11.11 -5.12 -8.96
CA PRO A 209 -9.99 -5.37 -9.86
C PRO A 209 -8.69 -4.79 -9.28
N TYR A 210 -7.97 -5.62 -8.52
CA TYR A 210 -6.66 -5.34 -7.92
C TYR A 210 -5.71 -6.56 -7.96
N LYS A 211 -6.26 -7.75 -7.69
CA LYS A 211 -5.60 -9.03 -7.94
C LYS A 211 -6.25 -9.69 -9.15
N GLN A 212 -5.50 -10.57 -9.82
CA GLN A 212 -6.03 -11.43 -10.87
C GLN A 212 -7.20 -12.25 -10.32
N ALA A 213 -8.43 -11.88 -10.68
CA ALA A 213 -9.59 -12.71 -10.40
C ALA A 213 -9.54 -13.93 -11.33
N VAL A 214 -9.38 -15.12 -10.74
CA VAL A 214 -9.83 -16.36 -11.37
C VAL A 214 -11.28 -16.53 -10.98
N GLY A 215 -12.15 -16.34 -11.95
CA GLY A 215 -13.59 -16.37 -11.76
C GLY A 215 -14.25 -16.14 -13.10
N ILE A 216 -14.18 -17.16 -13.94
CA ILE A 216 -15.01 -17.34 -15.12
C ILE A 216 -16.46 -17.09 -14.69
N ILE A 217 -17.16 -16.19 -15.36
CA ILE A 217 -18.62 -16.11 -15.30
C ILE A 217 -19.13 -17.11 -16.35
N PRO A 218 -19.86 -18.17 -15.97
CA PRO A 218 -20.79 -18.78 -16.91
C PRO A 218 -22.22 -18.74 -16.37
N SER A 219 -23.12 -18.45 -17.30
CA SER A 219 -24.55 -18.74 -17.29
C SER A 219 -25.49 -17.73 -16.63
N SER A 220 -25.90 -16.73 -17.40
CA SER A 220 -27.22 -16.76 -18.05
C SER A 220 -27.43 -15.48 -18.85
N HIS A 221 -28.26 -15.57 -19.87
CA HIS A 221 -28.36 -14.63 -20.97
C HIS A 221 -28.49 -13.15 -20.52
N VAL A 222 -27.74 -12.27 -21.22
CA VAL A 222 -27.82 -10.79 -21.23
C VAL A 222 -26.94 -9.97 -20.23
N ALA A 223 -25.90 -10.55 -19.61
CA ALA A 223 -24.91 -9.77 -18.83
C ALA A 223 -23.43 -10.00 -19.26
N HIS A 224 -23.20 -10.32 -20.53
CA HIS A 224 -21.93 -10.88 -21.03
C HIS A 224 -20.89 -9.83 -21.48
N LEU A 225 -20.81 -8.65 -20.85
CA LEU A 225 -19.91 -7.58 -21.31
C LEU A 225 -19.17 -6.79 -20.23
N LEU A 226 -19.18 -7.21 -18.97
CA LEU A 226 -18.45 -6.46 -17.93
C LEU A 226 -17.66 -7.38 -17.00
N ILE A 227 -16.37 -7.08 -16.93
CA ILE A 227 -15.40 -7.40 -15.86
C ILE A 227 -14.60 -8.70 -16.03
N SER A 228 -13.33 -8.57 -16.39
CA SER A 228 -12.29 -9.58 -16.12
C SER A 228 -10.87 -8.95 -16.12
N LEU A 229 -9.90 -9.50 -15.39
CA LEU A 229 -8.43 -9.37 -15.61
C LEU A 229 -7.67 -8.00 -15.66
N GLN A 230 -7.20 -7.45 -14.53
CA GLN A 230 -6.46 -6.16 -14.50
C GLN A 230 -5.13 -6.02 -15.30
N TYR A 231 -4.19 -7.00 -15.31
CA TYR A 231 -2.97 -6.95 -16.17
C TYR A 231 -3.10 -7.83 -17.43
N ARG A 232 -4.01 -8.81 -17.41
CA ARG A 232 -4.24 -9.73 -18.53
C ARG A 232 -5.34 -9.27 -19.50
N GLN A 233 -6.25 -8.35 -19.12
CA GLN A 233 -7.17 -7.65 -20.05
C GLN A 233 -6.66 -6.31 -20.53
N LEU A 234 -5.56 -5.79 -19.99
CA LEU A 234 -4.90 -4.66 -20.64
C LEU A 234 -4.64 -5.05 -22.10
N PRO A 235 -4.95 -4.16 -23.07
CA PRO A 235 -4.76 -4.47 -24.49
C PRO A 235 -3.35 -5.03 -24.72
N LYS A 236 -3.25 -6.13 -25.46
CA LYS A 236 -1.98 -6.84 -25.70
C LYS A 236 -0.89 -5.88 -26.17
N GLU A 237 -1.27 -4.90 -26.97
CA GLU A 237 -0.40 -3.83 -27.46
C GLU A 237 0.19 -2.96 -26.36
N MET A 238 -0.56 -2.62 -25.31
CA MET A 238 -0.06 -1.84 -24.18
C MET A 238 0.90 -2.68 -23.34
N ARG A 239 0.58 -3.96 -23.13
CA ARG A 239 1.40 -4.86 -22.33
C ARG A 239 2.76 -5.14 -22.97
N ASP A 240 2.77 -5.40 -24.27
CA ASP A 240 3.99 -5.72 -25.02
C ASP A 240 4.91 -4.49 -25.17
N ARG A 241 4.32 -3.29 -25.08
CA ARG A 241 5.01 -2.00 -25.17
C ARG A 241 5.54 -1.47 -23.85
N LEU A 242 5.08 -1.99 -22.71
CA LEU A 242 5.46 -1.49 -21.40
C LEU A 242 6.85 -2.00 -20.96
N PRO A 243 7.73 -1.13 -20.43
CA PRO A 243 9.01 -1.56 -19.89
C PRO A 243 8.92 -2.49 -18.69
N SER A 244 9.93 -3.34 -18.53
CA SER A 244 10.05 -4.29 -17.42
C SER A 244 9.82 -3.63 -16.04
N TRP A 245 10.45 -2.48 -15.79
CA TRP A 245 10.38 -1.78 -14.51
C TRP A 245 8.98 -1.24 -14.15
N TYR A 246 8.10 -0.97 -15.13
CA TYR A 246 6.68 -0.67 -14.88
C TYR A 246 5.81 -1.93 -14.86
N THR A 247 6.17 -2.96 -15.63
CA THR A 247 5.46 -4.24 -15.59
C THR A 247 5.64 -4.98 -14.28
N ILE A 248 6.80 -4.87 -13.62
CA ILE A 248 7.09 -5.58 -12.37
C ILE A 248 6.12 -5.17 -11.26
N PRO A 249 5.90 -3.88 -10.95
CA PRO A 249 4.90 -3.45 -9.96
C PRO A 249 3.47 -3.91 -10.29
N LEU A 250 3.07 -3.84 -11.56
CA LEU A 250 1.75 -4.26 -12.01
C LEU A 250 1.57 -5.79 -11.91
N LYS A 251 2.62 -6.55 -12.26
CA LYS A 251 2.65 -7.99 -12.08
C LYS A 251 2.67 -8.34 -10.59
N SER A 252 3.43 -7.65 -9.73
CA SER A 252 3.51 -7.96 -8.30
C SER A 252 2.23 -7.68 -7.51
N ALA A 253 1.23 -7.03 -8.12
CA ALA A 253 -0.03 -6.69 -7.48
C ALA A 253 -0.77 -7.91 -6.89
N TYR A 254 -0.63 -9.09 -7.51
CA TYR A 254 -1.26 -10.32 -7.01
C TYR A 254 -0.74 -10.74 -5.62
N LEU A 255 0.50 -10.36 -5.27
CA LEU A 255 1.13 -10.68 -3.98
C LEU A 255 0.69 -9.75 -2.84
N ALA A 256 -0.09 -8.70 -3.11
CA ALA A 256 -0.41 -7.72 -2.07
C ALA A 256 -1.30 -8.33 -0.97
N ALA A 257 -0.74 -8.61 0.22
CA ALA A 257 -1.50 -9.10 1.37
C ALA A 257 -2.26 -7.97 2.11
N PHE A 258 -1.72 -6.74 2.05
CA PHE A 258 -2.19 -5.52 2.72
C PHE A 258 -2.18 -5.53 4.25
N ASP A 259 -1.60 -6.54 4.89
CA ASP A 259 -1.69 -6.71 6.34
C ASP A 259 -0.82 -5.74 7.16
N HIS A 260 0.11 -5.04 6.51
CA HIS A 260 1.05 -4.13 7.19
C HIS A 260 0.64 -2.66 7.11
N GLY A 261 -0.63 -2.35 6.85
CA GLY A 261 -1.12 -0.97 6.80
C GLY A 261 -0.56 -0.16 5.63
N GLU A 262 -0.14 -0.83 4.55
CA GLU A 262 0.42 -0.19 3.35
C GLU A 262 -0.60 0.73 2.67
N LEU A 263 -1.87 0.34 2.64
CA LEU A 263 -2.96 1.16 2.12
C LEU A 263 -3.21 2.40 2.98
N HIS A 264 -3.15 2.28 4.30
CA HIS A 264 -3.22 3.43 5.22
C HIS A 264 -2.09 4.42 4.94
N ALA A 265 -0.88 3.91 4.73
CA ALA A 265 0.27 4.73 4.37
C ALA A 265 0.13 5.39 2.99
N SER A 266 -0.37 4.67 1.98
CA SER A 266 -0.65 5.22 0.65
C SER A 266 -1.71 6.33 0.71
N ALA A 267 -2.84 6.10 1.37
CA ALA A 267 -3.90 7.10 1.55
C ALA A 267 -3.39 8.35 2.28
N LEU A 268 -2.61 8.19 3.35
CA LEU A 268 -1.98 9.30 4.07
C LEU A 268 -1.01 10.08 3.19
N ASN A 269 -0.11 9.38 2.48
CA ASN A 269 0.88 10.02 1.62
C ASN A 269 0.19 10.82 0.49
N LEU A 270 -0.88 10.25 -0.11
CA LEU A 270 -1.70 10.95 -1.08
C LEU A 270 -2.35 12.20 -0.48
N ALA A 271 -2.99 12.09 0.68
CA ALA A 271 -3.63 13.23 1.34
C ALA A 271 -2.65 14.37 1.63
N LEU A 272 -1.46 14.04 2.14
CA LEU A 272 -0.38 15.01 2.37
C LEU A 272 0.13 15.62 1.07
N SER A 273 0.27 14.81 0.01
CA SER A 273 0.66 15.31 -1.30
C SER A 273 -0.36 16.27 -1.91
N TYR A 274 -1.66 15.98 -1.82
CA TYR A 274 -2.70 16.91 -2.29
C TYR A 274 -2.68 18.22 -1.51
N HIS A 275 -2.42 18.16 -0.21
CA HIS A 275 -2.28 19.36 0.61
C HIS A 275 -1.03 20.18 0.23
N LEU A 276 0.12 19.53 0.03
CA LEU A 276 1.34 20.24 -0.37
C LEU A 276 1.22 20.93 -1.73
N ASN A 277 0.56 20.29 -2.71
CA ASN A 277 0.52 20.80 -4.07
C ASN A 277 -0.65 21.77 -4.32
N TYR A 278 -1.81 21.53 -3.70
CA TYR A 278 -3.05 22.26 -3.99
C TYR A 278 -3.70 22.87 -2.75
N SER A 279 -3.08 22.75 -1.56
CA SER A 279 -3.66 23.15 -0.28
C SER A 279 -5.04 22.53 -0.02
N MET A 280 -5.30 21.37 -0.61
CA MET A 280 -6.55 20.64 -0.44
C MET A 280 -6.67 20.12 0.98
N VAL A 281 -7.86 20.27 1.57
CA VAL A 281 -8.20 19.73 2.88
C VAL A 281 -9.31 18.71 2.70
N PHE A 282 -9.06 17.51 3.23
CA PHE A 282 -10.06 16.46 3.24
C PHE A 282 -10.95 16.55 4.47
N PRO A 283 -12.25 16.24 4.35
CA PRO A 283 -13.15 16.25 5.49
C PRO A 283 -12.79 15.17 6.52
N PRO A 284 -13.23 15.33 7.79
CA PRO A 284 -13.08 14.28 8.78
C PRO A 284 -13.86 13.02 8.38
N LEU A 285 -13.35 11.88 8.84
CA LEU A 285 -13.96 10.57 8.65
C LEU A 285 -15.42 10.57 9.13
N ASN A 286 -16.28 9.77 8.47
CA ASN A 286 -17.65 9.54 8.94
C ASN A 286 -17.62 8.65 10.19
N ASP A 287 -17.36 9.29 11.34
CA ASP A 287 -17.17 8.65 12.64
C ASP A 287 -18.36 7.77 13.03
N VAL A 288 -19.59 8.27 12.86
CA VAL A 288 -20.81 7.58 13.33
C VAL A 288 -21.03 6.27 12.59
N LEU A 289 -21.10 6.32 11.26
CA LEU A 289 -21.43 5.14 10.47
C LEU A 289 -20.30 4.11 10.50
N MET A 290 -19.03 4.56 10.48
CA MET A 290 -17.91 3.64 10.54
C MET A 290 -17.77 3.00 11.93
N THR A 291 -17.99 3.74 13.02
CA THR A 291 -18.03 3.14 14.37
C THR A 291 -19.11 2.07 14.46
N MET A 292 -20.30 2.37 13.93
CA MET A 292 -21.43 1.45 13.92
C MET A 292 -21.10 0.17 13.14
N GLN A 293 -20.53 0.28 11.94
CA GLN A 293 -20.06 -0.86 11.15
C GLN A 293 -19.03 -1.72 11.91
N TYR A 294 -18.03 -1.11 12.55
CA TYR A 294 -17.06 -1.86 13.33
C TYR A 294 -17.67 -2.54 14.56
N VAL A 295 -18.53 -1.85 15.30
CA VAL A 295 -19.24 -2.40 16.48
C VAL A 295 -20.09 -3.60 16.07
N TRP A 296 -20.75 -3.50 14.91
CA TRP A 296 -21.55 -4.59 14.34
C TRP A 296 -20.71 -5.80 13.95
N GLU A 297 -19.60 -5.60 13.25
CA GLU A 297 -18.77 -6.74 12.84
C GLU A 297 -17.95 -7.34 13.98
N LEU A 298 -17.64 -6.56 15.02
CA LEU A 298 -16.98 -7.04 16.24
C LEU A 298 -17.94 -7.67 17.25
N GLY A 299 -19.26 -7.53 17.04
CA GLY A 299 -20.27 -8.04 17.96
C GLY A 299 -20.23 -7.39 19.33
N LEU A 300 -20.06 -6.08 19.35
CA LEU A 300 -19.98 -5.30 20.58
C LEU A 300 -21.36 -4.71 20.95
N PRO A 301 -21.63 -4.47 22.24
CA PRO A 301 -22.85 -3.77 22.66
C PRO A 301 -22.88 -2.32 22.16
N ILE A 302 -24.09 -1.78 21.98
CA ILE A 302 -24.34 -0.47 21.37
C ILE A 302 -23.76 0.67 22.21
N GLU A 303 -23.68 0.48 23.53
CA GLU A 303 -23.14 1.44 24.49
C GLU A 303 -21.69 1.84 24.14
N THR A 304 -20.95 0.92 23.53
CA THR A 304 -19.58 1.17 23.04
C THR A 304 -19.54 2.36 22.08
N ILE A 305 -20.53 2.53 21.21
CA ILE A 305 -20.59 3.65 20.24
C ILE A 305 -20.62 4.99 20.97
N SER A 306 -21.43 5.09 22.03
CA SER A 306 -21.57 6.32 22.81
C SER A 306 -20.27 6.71 23.51
N ILE A 307 -19.49 5.72 23.94
CA ILE A 307 -18.23 5.93 24.67
C ILE A 307 -17.12 6.30 23.68
N VAL A 308 -17.01 5.58 22.56
CA VAL A 308 -16.02 5.85 21.50
C VAL A 308 -16.13 7.28 20.99
N ARG A 309 -17.36 7.79 20.79
CA ARG A 309 -17.57 9.17 20.31
C ARG A 309 -17.15 10.24 21.32
N ARG A 310 -17.09 9.93 22.62
CA ARG A 310 -16.71 10.88 23.66
C ARG A 310 -15.19 10.97 23.85
N ILE A 311 -14.42 9.91 23.55
CA ILE A 311 -12.98 9.88 23.82
C ILE A 311 -12.17 10.90 22.99
N PRO A 312 -12.31 10.98 21.65
CA PRO A 312 -11.56 11.91 20.82
C PRO A 312 -11.72 13.39 21.22
N PRO A 313 -12.94 13.94 21.42
CA PRO A 313 -13.10 15.33 21.81
C PRO A 313 -12.53 15.61 23.21
N ILE A 314 -12.57 14.66 24.14
CA ILE A 314 -11.94 14.80 25.47
C ILE A 314 -10.41 14.88 25.32
N ALA A 315 -9.83 14.04 24.47
CA ALA A 315 -8.39 13.96 24.28
C ALA A 315 -7.82 14.99 23.29
N ASN A 316 -8.63 15.94 22.78
CA ASN A 316 -8.26 16.87 21.70
C ASN A 316 -7.74 16.17 20.43
N LEU A 317 -8.35 15.04 20.07
CA LEU A 317 -8.06 14.30 18.85
C LEU A 317 -9.22 14.44 17.87
N ALA A 318 -8.90 14.61 16.59
CA ALA A 318 -9.86 14.72 15.49
C ALA A 318 -9.62 13.61 14.46
N TYR A 319 -10.69 13.18 13.79
CA TYR A 319 -10.63 12.20 12.71
C TYR A 319 -10.24 12.83 11.37
N GLU A 320 -9.24 13.69 11.39
CA GLU A 320 -8.73 14.42 10.22
C GLU A 320 -7.30 14.01 9.91
N PHE A 321 -6.88 14.20 8.65
CA PHE A 321 -5.50 13.96 8.28
C PHE A 321 -4.56 15.00 8.92
N PRO A 322 -3.38 14.60 9.40
CA PRO A 322 -2.46 15.50 10.09
C PRO A 322 -1.66 16.31 9.08
N LEU A 323 -2.24 17.39 8.57
CA LEU A 323 -1.64 18.22 7.51
C LEU A 323 -0.45 19.07 8.01
N GLU A 324 -0.55 19.60 9.23
CA GLU A 324 0.43 20.56 9.77
C GLU A 324 1.55 19.91 10.61
N LYS A 325 1.42 18.62 10.95
CA LYS A 325 2.33 17.95 11.89
C LYS A 325 3.58 17.42 11.19
N THR A 326 4.75 17.87 11.61
CA THR A 326 6.05 17.39 11.11
C THR A 326 6.35 15.93 11.49
N ARG A 327 5.86 15.47 12.65
CA ARG A 327 6.04 14.10 13.15
C ARG A 327 4.71 13.36 13.22
N ILE A 328 4.41 12.61 12.17
CA ILE A 328 3.16 11.86 12.08
C ILE A 328 3.31 10.46 12.69
N LYS A 329 2.56 10.23 13.77
CA LYS A 329 2.40 8.96 14.51
C LYS A 329 1.23 8.14 13.94
N LEU A 330 1.16 6.84 14.28
CA LEU A 330 0.06 5.96 13.85
C LEU A 330 -1.32 6.49 14.30
N ILE A 331 -1.40 7.06 15.51
CA ILE A 331 -2.63 7.63 16.08
C ILE A 331 -3.17 8.85 15.33
N HIS A 332 -2.40 9.42 14.40
CA HIS A 332 -2.85 10.56 13.60
C HIS A 332 -3.52 10.12 12.30
N GLN A 333 -3.46 8.83 11.94
CA GLN A 333 -4.25 8.30 10.85
C GLN A 333 -5.71 8.17 11.31
N PRO A 334 -6.70 8.73 10.60
CA PRO A 334 -8.08 8.80 11.09
C PRO A 334 -8.73 7.43 11.32
N GLU A 335 -8.59 6.48 10.39
CA GLU A 335 -9.17 5.14 10.55
C GLU A 335 -8.44 4.32 11.64
N ILE A 336 -7.11 4.41 11.74
CA ILE A 336 -6.36 3.76 12.81
C ILE A 336 -6.74 4.33 14.17
N LEU A 337 -6.94 5.66 14.27
CA LEU A 337 -7.43 6.31 15.47
C LEU A 337 -8.83 5.80 15.85
N LEU A 338 -9.73 5.66 14.88
CA LEU A 338 -11.08 5.14 15.11
C LEU A 338 -11.05 3.74 15.72
N VAL A 339 -10.29 2.83 15.10
CA VAL A 339 -10.17 1.44 15.54
C VAL A 339 -9.44 1.36 16.89
N ALA A 340 -8.37 2.14 17.10
CA ALA A 340 -7.67 2.18 18.38
C ALA A 340 -8.56 2.72 19.51
N THR A 341 -9.39 3.73 19.23
CA THR A 341 -10.36 4.27 20.19
C THR A 341 -11.44 3.26 20.52
N LEU A 342 -11.93 2.53 19.52
CA LEU A 342 -12.89 1.45 19.69
C LEU A 342 -12.33 0.34 20.59
N VAL A 343 -11.15 -0.17 20.27
CA VAL A 343 -10.48 -1.20 21.07
C VAL A 343 -10.22 -0.71 22.49
N LEU A 344 -9.74 0.52 22.66
CA LEU A 344 -9.53 1.11 23.98
C LEU A 344 -10.85 1.20 24.77
N ALA A 345 -11.93 1.66 24.15
CA ALA A 345 -13.25 1.71 24.77
C ALA A 345 -13.71 0.31 25.19
N THR A 346 -13.53 -0.70 24.35
CA THR A 346 -13.91 -2.08 24.69
C THR A 346 -13.12 -2.63 25.88
N ILE A 347 -11.81 -2.38 25.95
CA ILE A 347 -10.98 -2.81 27.09
C ILE A 347 -11.44 -2.16 28.39
N HIS A 348 -11.86 -0.88 28.33
CA HIS A 348 -12.34 -0.16 29.51
C HIS A 348 -13.76 -0.53 29.94
N CYS A 349 -14.65 -0.83 29.00
CA CYS A 349 -16.05 -1.14 29.29
C CYS A 349 -16.26 -2.61 29.62
N TYR A 350 -15.50 -3.49 28.94
CA TYR A 350 -15.62 -4.94 29.00
C TYR A 350 -14.21 -5.53 29.19
N PRO A 351 -13.65 -5.50 30.41
CA PRO A 351 -12.32 -6.04 30.65
C PRO A 351 -12.27 -7.55 30.31
N PHE A 352 -11.17 -8.00 29.71
CA PHE A 352 -10.97 -9.41 29.35
C PHE A 352 -10.68 -10.32 30.55
N GLU A 353 -10.25 -9.71 31.66
CA GLU A 353 -10.00 -10.40 32.94
C GLU A 353 -10.98 -9.87 33.99
N ASP A 354 -11.41 -10.75 34.89
CA ASP A 354 -12.33 -10.42 35.97
C ASP A 354 -11.69 -9.39 36.92
N SER A 355 -11.87 -8.11 36.61
CA SER A 355 -11.67 -7.05 37.59
C SER A 355 -12.96 -6.94 38.39
N GLU A 356 -12.90 -7.14 39.71
CA GLU A 356 -14.00 -6.75 40.60
C GLU A 356 -14.31 -5.27 40.33
N HIS A 357 -15.41 -5.00 39.61
CA HIS A 357 -15.87 -3.63 39.41
C HIS A 357 -16.17 -3.06 40.81
N PRO A 358 -15.71 -1.84 41.14
CA PRO A 358 -16.24 -1.18 42.31
C PRO A 358 -17.77 -1.07 42.15
N PRO A 359 -18.56 -1.20 43.23
CA PRO A 359 -20.00 -0.95 43.15
C PRO A 359 -20.22 0.43 42.52
N GLN A 360 -21.09 0.49 41.51
CA GLN A 360 -21.40 1.69 40.76
C GLN A 360 -21.72 2.85 41.71
N ASP A 361 -21.05 3.99 41.54
CA ASP A 361 -21.58 5.25 42.02
C ASP A 361 -22.98 5.44 41.41
N GLU A 362 -23.95 6.00 42.14
CA GLU A 362 -25.36 6.13 41.71
C GLU A 362 -25.56 6.91 40.37
N ASN A 363 -24.50 7.54 39.85
CA ASN A 363 -24.47 8.25 38.58
C ASN A 363 -23.75 7.49 37.43
N ALA A 364 -23.30 6.25 37.64
CA ALA A 364 -22.58 5.48 36.63
C ALA A 364 -23.55 4.80 35.66
N PHE A 365 -23.38 5.05 34.35
CA PHE A 365 -24.09 4.33 33.29
C PHE A 365 -24.00 2.81 33.52
N GLN A 366 -25.15 2.12 33.50
CA GLN A 366 -25.19 0.66 33.60
C GLN A 366 -24.64 0.07 32.31
N THR A 367 -23.35 -0.25 32.32
CA THR A 367 -22.71 -0.97 31.21
C THR A 367 -23.06 -2.44 31.30
N PRO A 368 -23.50 -3.08 30.21
CA PRO A 368 -23.76 -4.51 30.23
C PRO A 368 -22.46 -5.29 30.52
N LYS A 369 -22.59 -6.51 31.02
CA LYS A 369 -21.48 -7.46 31.11
C LYS A 369 -21.42 -8.25 29.81
N LEU A 370 -20.23 -8.42 29.26
CA LEU A 370 -19.99 -9.23 28.06
C LEU A 370 -19.22 -10.49 28.46
N ASP A 371 -19.81 -11.67 28.25
CA ASP A 371 -19.11 -12.94 28.40
C ASP A 371 -18.23 -13.21 27.17
N TRP A 372 -16.92 -13.08 27.37
CA TRP A 372 -15.91 -13.29 26.34
C TRP A 372 -15.80 -14.75 25.88
N ALA A 373 -16.14 -15.73 26.72
CA ALA A 373 -16.08 -17.15 26.35
C ALA A 373 -17.21 -17.52 25.38
N GLU A 374 -18.40 -16.99 25.60
CA GLU A 374 -19.52 -17.15 24.67
C GLU A 374 -19.32 -16.34 23.38
N TRP A 375 -18.81 -15.10 23.51
CA TRP A 375 -18.44 -14.29 22.36
C TRP A 375 -17.44 -15.03 21.44
N GLN A 376 -16.40 -15.65 21.99
CA GLN A 376 -15.39 -16.38 21.21
C GLN A 376 -16.00 -17.57 20.47
N LYS A 377 -16.95 -18.29 21.08
CA LYS A 377 -17.66 -19.41 20.43
C LYS A 377 -18.52 -18.93 19.26
N ILE A 378 -19.21 -17.80 19.41
CA ILE A 378 -20.07 -17.24 18.36
C ILE A 378 -19.24 -16.62 17.22
N MET A 379 -18.08 -16.05 17.54
CA MET A 379 -17.19 -15.40 16.56
C MET A 379 -16.15 -16.33 15.91
N ALA A 380 -15.99 -17.56 16.41
CA ALA A 380 -15.15 -18.60 15.79
C ALA A 380 -15.34 -18.76 14.27
N PRO A 381 -16.57 -18.87 13.71
CA PRO A 381 -16.74 -18.97 12.25
C PRO A 381 -16.21 -17.74 11.51
N ALA A 382 -16.39 -16.53 12.06
CA ALA A 382 -15.90 -15.30 11.46
C ALA A 382 -14.36 -15.25 11.43
N LEU A 383 -13.68 -15.86 12.39
CA LEU A 383 -12.22 -15.98 12.44
C LEU A 383 -11.68 -17.05 11.46
N VAL A 384 -12.43 -18.13 11.26
CA VAL A 384 -12.03 -19.27 10.41
C VAL A 384 -12.27 -19.02 8.93
N HIS A 385 -13.34 -18.29 8.57
CA HIS A 385 -13.79 -18.10 7.17
C HIS A 385 -12.73 -17.47 6.23
N GLU A 386 -11.66 -16.88 6.76
CA GLU A 386 -10.54 -16.34 5.98
C GLU A 386 -9.21 -17.06 6.18
N SER A 387 -9.09 -18.02 7.12
CA SER A 387 -7.88 -18.86 7.20
C SER A 387 -7.72 -19.77 5.99
N MET A 388 -8.78 -19.96 5.19
CA MET A 388 -8.71 -20.59 3.87
C MET A 388 -8.41 -19.60 2.74
N ALA A 389 -8.46 -18.29 3.03
CA ALA A 389 -8.15 -17.18 2.13
C ALA A 389 -6.81 -16.52 2.45
N SER A 390 -6.06 -17.02 3.44
CA SER A 390 -4.61 -16.87 3.41
C SER A 390 -4.16 -17.56 2.13
N THR A 391 -3.98 -16.76 1.09
CA THR A 391 -3.17 -17.14 -0.06
C THR A 391 -1.87 -17.59 0.57
N ASN A 392 -1.65 -18.90 0.70
CA ASN A 392 -0.41 -19.41 1.24
C ASN A 392 0.68 -18.77 0.40
N ASP A 393 1.55 -17.98 1.03
CA ASP A 393 2.64 -17.31 0.35
C ASP A 393 3.63 -18.40 -0.11
N TYR A 394 3.35 -18.96 -1.27
CA TYR A 394 4.15 -20.00 -1.89
C TYR A 394 5.47 -19.45 -2.48
N THR A 395 5.75 -18.15 -2.28
CA THR A 395 6.92 -17.44 -2.81
C THR A 395 8.23 -17.89 -2.17
N ASN A 396 8.20 -18.34 -0.91
CA ASN A 396 9.37 -18.73 -0.13
C ASN A 396 9.38 -20.22 0.25
N LEU A 397 8.83 -21.08 -0.62
CA LEU A 397 8.87 -22.51 -0.38
C LEU A 397 10.24 -23.11 -0.70
N THR A 398 10.76 -23.89 0.24
CA THR A 398 11.94 -24.73 -0.01
C THR A 398 11.52 -26.00 -0.74
N ALA A 399 12.38 -26.57 -1.58
CA ALA A 399 12.12 -27.83 -2.30
C ALA A 399 11.69 -28.98 -1.36
N THR A 400 12.24 -29.02 -0.14
CA THR A 400 11.87 -30.00 0.89
C THR A 400 10.45 -29.83 1.42
N GLN A 401 9.94 -28.59 1.48
CA GLN A 401 8.57 -28.30 1.91
C GLN A 401 7.57 -28.73 0.84
N ILE A 402 7.87 -28.47 -0.44
CA ILE A 402 7.03 -28.90 -1.57
C ILE A 402 6.89 -30.42 -1.59
N THR A 403 7.98 -31.17 -1.36
CA THR A 403 7.92 -32.64 -1.32
C THR A 403 7.18 -33.21 -0.11
N SER A 404 6.98 -32.40 0.95
CA SER A 404 6.24 -32.81 2.14
C SER A 404 4.76 -32.39 2.15
N MET A 405 4.30 -31.66 1.13
CA MET A 405 2.92 -31.18 1.05
C MET A 405 1.93 -32.33 0.84
N SER A 406 0.75 -32.19 1.42
CA SER A 406 -0.36 -33.10 1.15
C SER A 406 -0.87 -32.94 -0.29
N PRO A 407 -1.55 -33.95 -0.88
CA PRO A 407 -2.09 -33.86 -2.23
C PRO A 407 -3.01 -32.64 -2.45
N SER A 408 -3.86 -32.29 -1.46
CA SER A 408 -4.74 -31.12 -1.53
C SER A 408 -3.98 -29.79 -1.49
N GLU A 409 -2.89 -29.72 -0.72
CA GLU A 409 -2.05 -28.52 -0.68
C GLU A 409 -1.22 -28.37 -1.97
N LEU A 410 -0.82 -29.49 -2.58
CA LEU A 410 -0.16 -29.51 -3.88
C LEU A 410 -1.10 -29.04 -4.99
N ASP A 411 -2.37 -29.47 -4.98
CA ASP A 411 -3.37 -28.98 -5.93
C ASP A 411 -3.58 -27.46 -5.80
N ASP A 412 -3.65 -26.94 -4.58
CA ASP A 412 -3.73 -25.51 -4.31
C ASP A 412 -2.47 -24.76 -4.76
N TYR A 413 -1.29 -25.36 -4.56
CA TYR A 413 -0.02 -24.84 -5.04
C TYR A 413 0.07 -24.81 -6.58
N PHE A 414 -0.34 -25.88 -7.26
CA PHE A 414 -0.39 -25.92 -8.74
C PHE A 414 -1.43 -24.95 -9.30
N THR A 415 -2.56 -24.80 -8.62
CA THR A 415 -3.55 -23.77 -8.94
C THR A 415 -2.92 -22.39 -8.86
N HIS A 416 -2.19 -22.09 -7.78
CA HIS A 416 -1.46 -20.84 -7.63
C HIS A 416 -0.38 -20.64 -8.72
N LEU A 417 0.38 -21.68 -9.11
CA LEU A 417 1.34 -21.61 -10.20
C LEU A 417 0.69 -21.38 -11.58
N SER A 418 -0.49 -21.96 -11.81
CA SER A 418 -1.26 -21.71 -13.03
C SER A 418 -1.68 -20.25 -13.16
N LEU A 419 -1.91 -19.55 -12.03
CA LEU A 419 -2.22 -18.12 -12.02
C LEU A 419 -1.04 -17.27 -12.49
N LEU A 420 0.19 -17.70 -12.18
CA LEU A 420 1.42 -17.00 -12.50
C LEU A 420 1.88 -17.25 -13.93
N THR A 421 1.57 -18.44 -14.44
CA THR A 421 1.97 -18.83 -15.79
C THR A 421 1.12 -18.07 -16.79
N GLU A 422 1.76 -17.31 -17.67
CA GLU A 422 1.12 -16.69 -18.82
C GLU A 422 0.53 -17.84 -19.65
N ALA A 423 -0.77 -18.10 -19.48
CA ALA A 423 -1.53 -18.87 -20.45
C ALA A 423 -1.51 -18.01 -21.71
N GLN A 424 -0.44 -18.12 -22.49
CA GLN A 424 -0.52 -17.78 -23.90
C GLN A 424 -1.65 -18.64 -24.41
N SER A 425 -2.79 -18.01 -24.65
CA SER A 425 -3.86 -18.52 -25.47
C SER A 425 -3.35 -18.62 -26.91
N GLU A 426 -2.22 -19.27 -27.11
CA GLU A 426 -2.00 -19.96 -28.36
C GLU A 426 -2.78 -21.25 -28.17
N ASP A 427 -3.74 -21.50 -29.05
CA ASP A 427 -4.26 -22.83 -29.37
C ASP A 427 -3.09 -23.74 -29.77
N THR A 428 -2.15 -24.00 -28.85
CA THR A 428 -1.09 -24.95 -29.06
C THR A 428 -1.81 -26.29 -29.02
N LEU A 429 -1.70 -27.07 -30.10
CA LEU A 429 -2.34 -28.39 -30.21
C LEU A 429 -2.16 -29.25 -28.94
N LEU A 430 -1.05 -29.05 -28.23
CA LEU A 430 -0.73 -29.61 -26.91
C LEU A 430 -1.78 -29.33 -25.82
N ALA A 431 -2.32 -28.12 -25.71
CA ALA A 431 -3.35 -27.78 -24.72
C ALA A 431 -4.67 -28.54 -24.95
N ARG A 432 -4.93 -28.98 -26.18
CA ARG A 432 -6.10 -29.84 -26.51
C ARG A 432 -5.89 -31.30 -26.10
N TYR A 433 -4.64 -31.76 -26.07
CA TYR A 433 -4.29 -33.13 -25.63
C TYR A 433 -4.17 -33.25 -24.11
N PHE A 434 -3.92 -32.15 -23.42
CA PHE A 434 -3.81 -32.08 -21.96
C PHE A 434 -4.79 -31.02 -21.40
N PRO A 435 -6.10 -31.28 -21.43
CA PRO A 435 -7.08 -30.39 -20.81
C PRO A 435 -6.79 -30.30 -19.31
N VAL A 436 -6.71 -29.07 -18.80
CA VAL A 436 -6.66 -28.83 -17.35
C VAL A 436 -8.08 -29.05 -16.84
N ASP A 437 -8.28 -30.05 -15.99
CA ASP A 437 -9.57 -30.26 -15.33
C ASP A 437 -9.89 -29.03 -14.48
N GLU A 438 -10.97 -28.32 -14.84
CA GLU A 438 -11.47 -27.20 -14.05
C GLU A 438 -11.92 -27.74 -12.70
N GLN A 439 -11.15 -27.46 -11.64
CA GLN A 439 -11.58 -27.73 -10.28
C GLN A 439 -12.94 -27.06 -10.05
N PRO A 440 -13.86 -27.71 -9.30
CA PRO A 440 -15.12 -27.09 -8.94
C PRO A 440 -14.82 -25.74 -8.28
N PRO A 441 -15.60 -24.69 -8.61
CA PRO A 441 -15.37 -23.37 -8.05
C PRO A 441 -15.34 -23.50 -6.52
N LYS A 442 -14.20 -23.17 -5.91
CA LYS A 442 -14.16 -22.94 -4.46
C LYS A 442 -15.30 -21.95 -4.19
N PRO A 443 -16.13 -22.20 -3.16
CA PRO A 443 -17.28 -21.35 -2.88
C PRO A 443 -16.78 -19.93 -2.89
N THR A 444 -17.37 -19.13 -3.78
CA THR A 444 -17.15 -17.70 -3.82
C THR A 444 -17.28 -17.25 -2.38
N MET A 445 -16.28 -16.55 -1.87
CA MET A 445 -16.46 -15.81 -0.63
C MET A 445 -17.53 -14.77 -0.96
N SER A 446 -18.79 -15.18 -0.84
CA SER A 446 -19.88 -14.25 -0.68
C SER A 446 -19.46 -13.45 0.54
N GLU A 447 -19.51 -12.12 0.43
CA GLU A 447 -19.68 -11.33 1.62
C GLU A 447 -20.76 -12.02 2.42
N THR A 448 -20.48 -12.36 3.68
CA THR A 448 -21.51 -12.93 4.53
C THR A 448 -22.69 -11.97 4.39
N PRO A 449 -23.82 -12.41 3.82
CA PRO A 449 -24.91 -11.50 3.53
C PRO A 449 -25.19 -10.71 4.80
N ASP A 450 -25.50 -9.43 4.69
CA ASP A 450 -25.74 -8.57 5.86
C ASP A 450 -26.64 -9.28 6.89
N ASP A 451 -27.58 -10.11 6.42
CA ASP A 451 -28.42 -11.02 7.20
C ASP A 451 -27.68 -11.99 8.14
N GLU A 452 -26.58 -12.62 7.71
CA GLU A 452 -25.76 -13.49 8.55
C GLU A 452 -25.00 -12.71 9.63
N THR A 453 -24.58 -11.48 9.32
CA THR A 453 -23.92 -10.62 10.33
C THR A 453 -24.92 -10.13 11.36
N VAL A 454 -26.15 -9.78 10.93
CA VAL A 454 -27.25 -9.37 11.79
C VAL A 454 -27.71 -10.53 12.68
N GLU A 455 -27.80 -11.74 12.15
CA GLU A 455 -28.20 -12.91 12.95
C GLU A 455 -27.14 -13.27 13.99
N ARG A 456 -25.85 -13.17 13.64
CA ARG A 456 -24.72 -13.28 14.59
C ARG A 456 -24.81 -12.23 15.70
N LEU A 457 -25.11 -10.98 15.34
CA LEU A 457 -25.29 -9.91 16.32
C LEU A 457 -26.43 -10.18 17.29
N ARG A 458 -27.59 -10.63 16.79
CA ARG A 458 -28.72 -11.00 17.63
C ARG A 458 -28.35 -12.11 18.61
N THR A 459 -27.63 -13.13 18.15
CA THR A 459 -27.19 -14.22 19.03
C THR A 459 -26.23 -13.74 20.11
N ILE A 460 -25.31 -12.81 19.81
CA ILE A 460 -24.40 -12.22 20.79
C ILE A 460 -25.17 -11.39 21.81
N GLN A 461 -26.10 -10.53 21.36
CA GLN A 461 -26.92 -9.72 22.25
C GLN A 461 -27.78 -10.54 23.21
N VAL A 462 -28.27 -11.71 22.77
CA VAL A 462 -29.11 -12.59 23.60
C VAL A 462 -28.29 -13.44 24.57
N ARG A 463 -27.11 -13.92 24.15
CA ARG A 463 -26.34 -14.90 24.92
C ARG A 463 -25.20 -14.28 25.72
N ALA A 464 -24.37 -13.46 25.08
CA ALA A 464 -23.14 -12.95 25.68
C ALA A 464 -23.35 -11.64 26.45
N VAL A 465 -24.42 -10.87 26.18
CA VAL A 465 -24.68 -9.58 26.83
C VAL A 465 -25.69 -9.77 27.95
N SER A 466 -25.23 -9.63 29.19
CA SER A 466 -26.09 -9.65 30.37
C SER A 466 -26.13 -8.28 31.03
N PHE A 467 -27.33 -7.74 31.20
CA PHE A 467 -27.55 -6.69 32.20
C PHE A 467 -27.69 -7.42 33.52
N ALA A 468 -26.77 -7.20 34.46
CA ALA A 468 -26.95 -7.73 35.80
C ALA A 468 -28.25 -7.12 36.36
N ASP A 469 -29.26 -7.97 36.56
CA ASP A 469 -30.38 -7.63 37.42
C ASP A 469 -29.81 -7.34 38.81
N GLY A 470 -30.22 -6.22 39.38
CA GLY A 470 -29.90 -5.87 40.75
C GLY A 470 -30.59 -6.82 41.72
N ASP A 471 -30.17 -8.07 41.76
CA ASP A 471 -30.57 -8.97 42.82
C ASP A 471 -29.80 -8.60 44.09
N THR A 472 -30.51 -7.81 44.89
CA THR A 472 -30.35 -7.63 46.32
C THR A 472 -29.84 -8.91 46.99
N GLN A 473 -28.57 -8.93 47.37
CA GLN A 473 -28.12 -9.67 48.56
C GLN A 473 -26.75 -9.17 49.05
N GLY A 474 -26.78 -8.50 50.20
CA GLY A 474 -25.62 -8.33 51.07
C GLY A 474 -24.85 -7.04 50.91
N ILE A 475 -25.37 -5.95 51.49
CA ILE A 475 -24.55 -4.83 51.96
C ILE A 475 -23.55 -5.40 52.98
N GLN A 476 -22.32 -5.70 52.54
CA GLN A 476 -21.17 -5.82 53.44
C GLN A 476 -20.42 -4.49 53.39
N GLU A 477 -20.78 -3.60 54.31
CA GLU A 477 -20.00 -2.42 54.65
C GLU A 477 -18.57 -2.85 55.04
N GLY A 478 -17.57 -2.26 54.38
CA GLY A 478 -16.18 -2.33 54.84
C GLY A 478 -15.10 -2.79 53.85
N ARG A 479 -15.41 -3.08 52.57
CA ARG A 479 -14.34 -3.27 51.57
C ARG A 479 -13.88 -1.93 51.01
N SER A 480 -12.73 -1.47 51.52
CA SER A 480 -11.92 -0.39 50.96
C SER A 480 -11.98 -0.37 49.43
N MET A 481 -12.28 0.80 48.86
CA MET A 481 -12.48 1.09 47.45
C MET A 481 -11.23 0.74 46.64
N LYS A 482 -11.08 -0.54 46.29
CA LYS A 482 -10.01 -1.02 45.42
C LYS A 482 -10.29 -0.46 44.04
N ARG A 483 -9.48 0.51 43.61
CA ARG A 483 -9.44 0.95 42.21
C ARG A 483 -9.38 -0.29 41.33
N SER A 484 -10.34 -0.42 40.40
CA SER A 484 -10.29 -1.44 39.35
C SER A 484 -8.89 -1.39 38.72
N LYS A 485 -8.20 -2.53 38.74
CA LYS A 485 -6.85 -2.64 38.20
C LYS A 485 -6.97 -2.59 36.68
N TYR A 486 -6.61 -1.44 36.12
CA TYR A 486 -6.49 -1.30 34.67
C TYR A 486 -5.31 -2.12 34.15
N TYR A 487 -5.56 -2.98 33.16
CA TYR A 487 -4.53 -3.76 32.47
C TYR A 487 -4.13 -3.07 31.17
N CYS A 488 -2.83 -2.78 31.04
CA CYS A 488 -2.23 -2.22 29.83
C CYS A 488 -1.48 -3.32 29.08
N TYR A 489 -1.91 -3.63 27.86
CA TYR A 489 -1.33 -4.69 27.04
C TYR A 489 -0.26 -4.10 26.11
N LYS A 490 1.02 -4.35 26.40
CA LYS A 490 2.14 -3.78 25.64
C LYS A 490 2.53 -4.61 24.42
N SER A 491 2.34 -5.92 24.50
CA SER A 491 2.71 -6.88 23.46
C SER A 491 1.58 -7.85 23.16
N GLU A 492 1.60 -8.45 21.96
CA GLU A 492 0.66 -9.52 21.56
C GLU A 492 0.66 -10.70 22.54
N LYS A 493 1.83 -10.97 23.17
CA LYS A 493 1.98 -12.05 24.14
C LYS A 493 1.23 -11.81 25.45
N ASP A 494 0.99 -10.55 25.79
CA ASP A 494 0.36 -10.14 27.05
C ASP A 494 -1.17 -10.26 26.99
N LEU A 495 -1.75 -10.47 25.80
CA LEU A 495 -3.19 -10.56 25.62
C LEU A 495 -3.75 -11.93 26.07
N PRO A 496 -4.87 -11.94 26.81
CA PRO A 496 -5.66 -13.15 27.06
C PRO A 496 -6.12 -13.81 25.75
N PRO A 497 -6.45 -15.11 25.74
CA PRO A 497 -6.85 -15.83 24.52
C PRO A 497 -8.04 -15.18 23.80
N ALA A 498 -9.10 -14.80 24.53
CA ALA A 498 -10.24 -14.08 23.97
C ALA A 498 -9.83 -12.69 23.42
N GLY A 499 -8.95 -11.99 24.13
CA GLY A 499 -8.40 -10.71 23.69
C GLY A 499 -7.56 -10.83 22.41
N LYS A 500 -6.77 -11.91 22.25
CA LYS A 500 -6.02 -12.15 21.01
C LYS A 500 -6.94 -12.31 19.82
N ASP A 501 -8.03 -13.07 19.97
CA ASP A 501 -8.97 -13.30 18.89
C ASP A 501 -9.78 -12.03 18.55
N PHE A 502 -10.14 -11.24 19.56
CA PHE A 502 -10.72 -9.91 19.36
C PHE A 502 -9.78 -8.96 18.60
N PHE A 503 -8.52 -8.85 19.02
CA PHE A 503 -7.53 -8.01 18.34
C PHE A 503 -7.22 -8.50 16.93
N LYS A 504 -7.17 -9.82 16.68
CA LYS A 504 -7.05 -10.38 15.33
C LYS A 504 -8.22 -9.96 14.45
N LEU A 505 -9.45 -10.05 14.96
CA LEU A 505 -10.63 -9.65 14.22
C LEU A 505 -10.60 -8.15 13.91
N ALA A 506 -10.36 -7.30 14.90
CA ALA A 506 -10.28 -5.84 14.73
C ALA A 506 -9.15 -5.41 13.77
N ALA A 507 -7.97 -6.04 13.87
CA ALA A 507 -6.85 -5.78 12.97
C ALA A 507 -7.18 -6.16 11.53
N ARG A 508 -7.82 -7.31 11.33
CA ARG A 508 -8.28 -7.78 10.03
C ARG A 508 -9.33 -6.86 9.40
N LEU A 509 -10.34 -6.43 10.16
CA LEU A 509 -11.37 -5.50 9.67
C LEU A 509 -10.82 -4.14 9.26
N SER A 510 -9.66 -3.76 9.79
CA SER A 510 -9.00 -2.48 9.50
C SER A 510 -7.83 -2.59 8.51
N GLY A 511 -7.48 -3.79 8.03
CA GLY A 511 -6.31 -4.00 7.18
C GLY A 511 -4.99 -3.68 7.90
N LEU A 512 -4.93 -3.95 9.20
CA LEU A 512 -3.74 -3.78 10.04
C LEU A 512 -3.25 -5.14 10.55
N SER A 513 -1.99 -5.17 10.97
CA SER A 513 -1.45 -6.30 11.70
C SER A 513 -1.74 -6.13 13.19
N VAL A 514 -1.95 -7.25 13.89
CA VAL A 514 -2.14 -7.27 15.36
C VAL A 514 -1.07 -6.45 16.11
N PRO A 515 0.25 -6.59 15.83
CA PRO A 515 1.26 -5.79 16.51
C PRO A 515 1.15 -4.28 16.22
N MET A 516 0.71 -3.89 15.02
CA MET A 516 0.48 -2.47 14.71
C MET A 516 -0.72 -1.91 15.46
N LEU A 517 -1.80 -2.68 15.57
CA LEU A 517 -2.99 -2.28 16.33
C LEU A 517 -2.68 -2.14 17.82
N VAL A 518 -1.99 -3.12 18.42
CA VAL A 518 -1.52 -3.04 19.82
C VAL A 518 -0.63 -1.82 20.03
N ARG A 519 0.28 -1.53 19.10
CA ARG A 519 1.11 -0.31 19.16
C ARG A 519 0.27 0.95 19.10
N ALA A 520 -0.74 1.02 18.23
CA ALA A 520 -1.62 2.18 18.11
C ALA A 520 -2.43 2.42 19.39
N VAL A 521 -2.98 1.36 20.00
CA VAL A 521 -3.70 1.44 21.28
C VAL A 521 -2.79 1.94 22.39
N ASN A 522 -1.58 1.37 22.53
CA ASN A 522 -0.59 1.84 23.53
C ASN A 522 -0.20 3.31 23.34
N MET A 523 -0.11 3.78 22.09
CA MET A 523 0.16 5.19 21.79
C MET A 523 -1.01 6.09 22.20
N LEU A 524 -2.25 5.63 22.01
CA LEU A 524 -3.46 6.35 22.43
C LEU A 524 -3.57 6.40 23.96
N GLU A 525 -3.33 5.28 24.66
CA GLU A 525 -3.27 5.24 26.13
C GLU A 525 -2.21 6.18 26.68
N GLY A 526 -1.00 6.16 26.11
CA GLY A 526 0.07 7.08 26.49
C GLY A 526 -0.32 8.53 26.29
N HIS A 527 -1.03 8.85 25.20
CA HIS A 527 -1.55 10.19 24.93
C HIS A 527 -2.59 10.63 25.97
N ILE A 528 -3.54 9.76 26.32
CA ILE A 528 -4.57 10.04 27.33
C ILE A 528 -3.94 10.20 28.71
N MET A 529 -2.97 9.37 29.08
CA MET A 529 -2.22 9.49 30.33
C MET A 529 -1.48 10.83 30.44
N LEU A 530 -0.86 11.29 29.36
CA LEU A 530 -0.21 12.60 29.31
C LEU A 530 -1.23 13.72 29.46
N TRP A 531 -2.32 13.66 28.69
CA TRP A 531 -3.42 14.63 28.79
C TRP A 531 -3.99 14.70 30.21
N GLN A 532 -4.21 13.56 30.89
CA GLN A 532 -4.69 13.53 32.27
C GLN A 532 -3.71 14.18 33.26
N ARG A 533 -2.39 14.01 33.05
CA ARG A 533 -1.36 14.67 33.88
C ARG A 533 -1.36 16.17 33.66
N GLU A 534 -1.48 16.61 32.42
CA GLU A 534 -1.58 18.03 32.07
C GLU A 534 -2.83 18.67 32.68
N GLN A 535 -3.99 18.00 32.61
CA GLN A 535 -5.22 18.46 33.25
C GLN A 535 -5.11 18.55 34.77
N LYS A 536 -4.48 17.56 35.42
CA LYS A 536 -4.24 17.61 36.87
C LYS A 536 -3.32 18.77 37.24
N LYS A 537 -2.27 19.01 36.45
CA LYS A 537 -1.36 20.13 36.65
C LYS A 537 -2.10 21.46 36.49
N ALA A 538 -2.85 21.65 35.41
CA ALA A 538 -3.65 22.85 35.17
C ALA A 538 -4.71 23.09 36.26
N ASN A 539 -5.34 22.03 36.76
CA ASN A 539 -6.30 22.14 37.86
C ASN A 539 -5.63 22.53 39.19
N ASN A 540 -4.45 21.97 39.48
CA ASN A 540 -3.66 22.37 40.64
C ASN A 540 -3.22 23.84 40.53
N GLU A 541 -2.73 24.27 39.38
CA GLU A 541 -2.36 25.68 39.12
C GLU A 541 -3.57 26.62 39.27
N ARG A 542 -4.76 26.22 38.78
CA ARG A 542 -6.01 26.99 38.98
C ARG A 542 -6.41 27.06 40.45
N ARG A 543 -6.28 25.95 41.19
CA ARG A 543 -6.55 25.92 42.64
C ARG A 543 -5.58 26.83 43.40
N GLU A 544 -4.30 26.79 43.08
CA GLU A 544 -3.28 27.67 43.68
C GLU A 544 -3.58 29.15 43.40
N ARG A 545 -3.95 29.51 42.17
CA ARG A 545 -4.39 30.88 41.83
C ARG A 545 -5.64 31.29 42.59
N SER A 546 -6.63 30.41 42.72
CA SER A 546 -7.85 30.72 43.50
C SER A 546 -7.55 30.90 44.99
N MET A 547 -6.54 30.21 45.52
CA MET A 547 -6.09 30.34 46.90
C MET A 547 -5.27 31.61 47.11
N SER A 548 -4.47 32.04 46.12
CA SER A 548 -3.77 33.33 46.18
C SER A 548 -4.73 34.51 46.08
N GLU A 549 -5.71 34.47 45.17
CA GLU A 549 -6.74 35.51 45.04
C GLU A 549 -7.61 35.63 46.31
N LYS A 550 -7.95 34.49 46.95
CA LYS A 550 -8.64 34.52 48.25
C LYS A 550 -7.78 35.11 49.37
N ARG A 551 -6.48 34.84 49.37
CA ARG A 551 -5.54 35.45 50.34
C ARG A 551 -5.41 36.95 50.11
N GLU A 552 -5.27 37.41 48.88
CA GLU A 552 -5.21 38.83 48.53
C GLU A 552 -6.51 39.57 48.90
N ARG A 553 -7.67 38.96 48.68
CA ARG A 553 -8.96 39.50 49.15
C ARG A 553 -9.06 39.57 50.69
N SER A 554 -8.61 38.52 51.40
CA SER A 554 -8.62 38.56 52.87
C SER A 554 -7.67 39.61 53.46
N VAL A 555 -6.56 39.92 52.78
CA VAL A 555 -5.63 40.97 53.21
C VAL A 555 -6.22 42.35 52.95
N THR A 556 -6.87 42.56 51.82
CA THR A 556 -7.55 43.83 51.50
C THR A 556 -8.78 44.09 52.37
N ASP A 557 -9.56 43.05 52.72
CA ASP A 557 -10.66 43.17 53.68
C ASP A 557 -10.16 43.49 55.10
N MET A 558 -9.03 42.92 55.53
CA MET A 558 -8.38 43.27 56.82
C MET A 558 -7.81 44.69 56.85
N GLU A 559 -7.33 45.22 55.73
CA GLU A 559 -6.86 46.62 55.64
C GLU A 559 -8.02 47.64 55.65
N MET A 560 -9.21 47.27 55.17
CA MET A 560 -10.41 48.10 55.26
C MET A 560 -11.03 48.14 56.66
N ASP A 561 -11.05 47.03 57.41
CA ASP A 561 -11.56 47.00 58.80
C ASP A 561 -10.60 47.68 59.82
N GLY A 562 -9.39 48.03 59.39
CA GLY A 562 -8.37 48.71 60.22
C GLY A 562 -8.41 50.23 60.20
N GLN A 563 -9.32 50.87 59.45
CA GLN A 563 -9.36 52.34 59.29
C GLN A 563 -10.48 53.06 60.06
N ASP A 564 -11.37 52.36 60.78
CA ASP A 564 -12.46 52.97 61.57
C ASP A 564 -12.23 52.89 63.10
N VAL A 565 -11.06 53.32 63.58
CA VAL A 565 -10.87 53.63 65.02
C VAL A 565 -10.14 54.97 65.16
N GLU A 566 -10.88 56.07 64.99
CA GLU A 566 -10.46 57.38 65.51
C GLU A 566 -10.50 57.35 67.06
N PRO A 567 -9.42 57.73 67.75
CA PRO A 567 -9.48 57.94 69.19
C PRO A 567 -10.09 59.32 69.47
N THR A 568 -11.29 59.36 70.02
CA THR A 568 -11.84 60.54 70.68
C THR A 568 -10.93 60.94 71.86
N THR A 569 -10.10 61.96 71.67
CA THR A 569 -9.36 62.63 72.73
C THR A 569 -10.20 63.76 73.32
N VAL A 570 -10.35 63.69 74.64
CA VAL A 570 -10.88 64.72 75.55
C VAL A 570 -9.79 65.76 75.79
N GLU A 571 -10.07 67.01 75.40
CA GLU A 571 -9.87 68.31 76.10
C GLU A 571 -9.90 69.48 75.11
#